data_AF-A0AAV5WXD5-F1
#
_entry.id   AF-A0AAV5WXD5-F1
#
_cell.length_a   1.000
_cell.length_b   1.000
_cell.length_c   1.000
_cell.angle_alpha   90.00
_cell.angle_beta   90.00
_cell.angle_gamma   90.00
#
_symmetry.space_group_name_H-M   'P 1'
#
loop_
_entity.id
_entity.type
_entity.pdbx_description
1 polymer ?
#
loop_
_entity_poly.entity_id
_entity_poly.type
_entity_poly.pdbx_seq_one_letter_code
_entity_poly.pdbx_strand_id
1 'polypeptide(L)'
;SGAPSPPDVSNEVEDMLRRNLNFSADPCDDFYNYVCGNWMATHVIPPGKSRISVGYELRQNIAKKQKESLENTIDKPTSSAQRKMQDFYLSCLDTEYLEINNNMDMLLALKKLGPFPMMGESYYPTFSSFTDILINVNPLT
;
A
#
# COMPACT_ATOMS: atom_id res chain seq x y z
N SER A 1 -41.90 -16.97 -4.67
CA SER A 1 -40.63 -16.93 -3.92
C SER A 1 -39.92 -15.63 -4.27
N GLY A 2 -40.20 -14.57 -3.51
CA GLY A 2 -39.60 -13.26 -3.76
C GLY A 2 -38.18 -13.23 -3.20
N ALA A 3 -37.20 -12.95 -4.07
CA ALA A 3 -35.88 -12.55 -3.59
C ALA A 3 -36.03 -11.30 -2.73
N PRO A 4 -35.30 -11.18 -1.60
CA PRO A 4 -35.31 -9.94 -0.83
C PRO A 4 -34.86 -8.79 -1.74
N SER A 5 -35.63 -7.69 -1.72
CA SER A 5 -35.25 -6.45 -2.38
C SER A 5 -33.89 -5.98 -1.83
N PRO A 6 -33.02 -5.39 -2.67
CA PRO A 6 -31.76 -4.82 -2.20
C PRO A 6 -32.02 -3.83 -1.06
N PRO A 7 -31.12 -3.74 -0.06
CA PRO A 7 -31.23 -2.73 0.97
C PRO A 7 -31.27 -1.34 0.34
N ASP A 8 -32.17 -0.49 0.85
CA ASP A 8 -32.28 0.90 0.44
C ASP A 8 -31.01 1.65 0.84
N VAL A 9 -30.21 2.02 -0.16
CA VAL A 9 -28.90 2.67 -0.03
C VAL A 9 -28.98 3.97 0.78
N SER A 10 -30.14 4.65 0.79
CA SER A 10 -30.31 5.90 1.54
C SER A 10 -30.22 5.67 3.05
N ASN A 11 -30.83 4.60 3.55
CA ASN A 11 -30.84 4.26 4.97
C ASN A 11 -29.45 3.79 5.44
N GLU A 12 -28.71 3.08 4.58
CA GLU A 12 -27.37 2.60 4.92
C GLU A 12 -26.36 3.76 5.10
N VAL A 13 -26.43 4.78 4.24
CA VAL A 13 -25.59 5.97 4.35
C VAL A 13 -25.97 6.78 5.60
N GLU A 14 -27.26 6.92 5.91
CA GLU A 14 -27.71 7.59 7.13
C GLU A 14 -27.15 6.89 8.39
N ASP A 15 -27.27 5.57 8.46
CA ASP A 15 -26.75 4.78 9.57
C ASP A 15 -25.23 4.92 9.71
N MET A 16 -24.50 4.89 8.60
CA MET A 16 -23.04 5.10 8.61
C MET A 16 -22.66 6.48 9.17
N LEU A 17 -23.36 7.54 8.76
CA LEU A 17 -23.10 8.90 9.24
C LEU A 17 -23.43 9.03 10.73
N ARG A 18 -24.61 8.55 11.15
CA ARG A 18 -25.07 8.64 12.55
C ARG A 18 -24.12 7.97 13.53
N ARG A 19 -23.51 6.83 13.15
CA ARG A 19 -22.56 6.11 14.03
C ARG A 19 -21.30 6.91 14.36
N ASN A 20 -20.92 7.88 13.52
CA ASN A 20 -19.71 8.67 13.71
C ASN A 20 -19.95 9.96 14.52
N LEU A 21 -21.20 10.42 14.60
CA LEU A 21 -21.59 11.63 15.31
C LEU A 21 -21.45 11.47 16.83
N ASN A 22 -20.86 12.45 17.50
CA ASN A 22 -20.85 12.60 18.94
C ASN A 22 -21.86 13.68 19.36
N PHE A 23 -23.07 13.24 19.74
CA PHE A 23 -24.15 14.15 20.17
C PHE A 23 -23.91 14.86 21.50
N SER A 24 -22.83 14.55 22.22
CA SER A 24 -22.47 15.26 23.45
C SER A 24 -21.61 16.51 23.20
N ALA A 25 -21.07 16.67 21.99
CA ALA A 25 -20.35 17.87 21.59
C ALA A 25 -21.33 18.90 21.00
N ASP A 26 -21.19 20.18 21.33
CA ASP A 26 -21.94 21.25 20.66
C ASP A 26 -21.33 21.48 19.26
N PRO A 27 -22.09 21.32 18.15
CA PRO A 27 -21.58 21.58 16.81
C PRO A 27 -21.16 23.04 16.57
N CYS A 28 -21.68 24.00 17.34
CA CYS A 28 -21.32 25.41 17.24
C CYS A 28 -19.93 25.70 17.85
N ASP A 29 -19.49 24.88 18.79
CA ASP A 29 -18.22 25.05 19.51
C ASP A 29 -17.11 24.17 18.90
N ASP A 30 -17.39 22.88 18.68
CA ASP A 30 -16.43 21.92 18.09
C ASP A 30 -17.14 21.00 17.10
N PHE A 31 -17.35 21.54 15.89
CA PHE A 31 -17.96 20.79 14.80
C PHE A 31 -17.19 19.50 14.47
N TYR A 32 -15.86 19.49 14.60
CA TYR A 32 -15.04 18.32 14.27
C TYR A 32 -15.31 17.16 15.24
N ASN A 33 -15.34 17.43 16.53
CA ASN A 33 -15.70 16.44 17.52
C ASN A 33 -17.18 16.03 17.40
N TYR A 34 -18.09 16.96 17.11
CA TYR A 34 -19.49 16.61 16.84
C TYR A 34 -19.62 15.61 15.68
N VAL A 35 -18.91 15.80 14.57
CA VAL A 35 -19.07 14.92 13.39
C VAL A 35 -18.22 13.66 13.41
N CYS A 36 -17.06 13.65 14.09
CA CYS A 36 -16.09 12.54 14.06
C CYS A 36 -15.77 11.95 15.44
N GLY A 37 -16.27 12.52 16.53
CA GLY A 37 -15.88 12.16 17.89
C GLY A 37 -16.03 10.68 18.20
N ASN A 38 -17.15 10.07 17.80
CA ASN A 38 -17.37 8.63 18.00
C ASN A 38 -16.51 7.76 17.08
N TRP A 39 -16.24 8.22 15.85
CA TRP A 39 -15.31 7.51 14.97
C TRP A 39 -13.91 7.48 15.58
N MET A 40 -13.41 8.60 16.09
CA MET A 40 -12.10 8.66 16.76
C MET A 40 -12.04 7.78 18.02
N ALA A 41 -13.13 7.71 18.79
CA ALA A 41 -13.19 6.89 20.00
C ALA A 41 -13.16 5.37 19.70
N THR A 42 -13.70 4.97 18.55
CA THR A 42 -13.85 3.54 18.16
C THR A 42 -12.73 3.04 17.26
N HIS A 43 -11.98 3.95 16.61
CA HIS A 43 -10.92 3.61 15.67
C HIS A 43 -9.56 3.99 16.28
N VAL A 44 -8.93 3.01 16.92
CA VAL A 44 -7.58 3.15 17.49
C VAL A 44 -6.53 2.91 16.41
N ILE A 45 -5.48 3.74 16.37
CA ILE A 45 -4.37 3.57 15.44
C ILE A 45 -3.68 2.22 15.71
N PRO A 46 -3.66 1.28 14.74
CA PRO A 46 -3.02 -0.01 14.94
C PRO A 46 -1.50 0.11 15.08
N PRO A 47 -0.81 -0.87 15.70
CA PRO A 47 0.65 -0.92 15.73
C PRO A 47 1.26 -0.81 14.34
N GLY A 48 2.34 -0.04 14.23
CA GLY A 48 3.04 0.18 12.96
C GLY A 48 2.33 1.14 11.99
N LYS A 49 1.24 1.81 12.43
CA LYS A 49 0.61 2.91 11.69
C LYS A 49 0.80 4.22 12.45
N SER A 50 1.01 5.30 11.71
CA SER A 50 1.11 6.66 12.27
C SER A 50 -0.22 7.40 12.28
N ARG A 51 -1.17 6.98 11.43
CA ARG A 51 -2.49 7.59 11.29
C ARG A 51 -3.47 6.60 10.66
N ILE A 52 -4.74 6.74 11.01
CA ILE A 52 -5.86 6.12 10.30
C ILE A 52 -6.88 7.17 9.87
N SER A 53 -7.68 6.83 8.87
CA SER A 53 -8.76 7.66 8.33
C SER A 53 -9.73 6.78 7.55
N VAL A 54 -10.91 7.31 7.23
CA VAL A 54 -11.84 6.65 6.30
C VAL A 54 -11.16 6.30 4.97
N GLY A 55 -10.30 7.18 4.45
CA GLY A 55 -9.52 6.90 3.24
C GLY A 55 -8.49 5.78 3.41
N TYR A 56 -7.94 5.60 4.61
CA TYR A 56 -7.08 4.45 4.92
C TYR A 56 -7.88 3.15 4.88
N GLU A 57 -9.04 3.10 5.54
CA GLU A 57 -9.92 1.92 5.54
C GLU A 57 -10.37 1.54 4.12
N LEU A 58 -10.75 2.54 3.31
CA LEU A 58 -11.10 2.33 1.91
C LEU A 58 -9.94 1.69 1.13
N ARG A 59 -8.72 2.22 1.28
CA ARG A 59 -7.54 1.63 0.62
C ARG A 59 -7.25 0.20 1.08
N GLN A 60 -7.42 -0.10 2.36
CA GLN A 60 -7.27 -1.46 2.87
C GLN A 60 -8.31 -2.41 2.26
N ASN A 61 -9.57 -1.98 2.17
CA ASN A 61 -10.63 -2.76 1.56
C ASN A 61 -10.38 -3.00 0.05
N ILE A 62 -9.90 -1.99 -0.67
CA ILE A 62 -9.52 -2.13 -2.09
C ILE A 62 -8.35 -3.10 -2.23
N ALA A 63 -7.29 -2.94 -1.45
CA ALA A 63 -6.12 -3.81 -1.49
C ALA A 63 -6.51 -5.28 -1.19
N LYS A 64 -7.40 -5.50 -0.22
CA LYS A 64 -7.94 -6.83 0.09
C LYS A 64 -8.66 -7.44 -1.11
N LYS A 65 -9.58 -6.70 -1.74
CA LYS A 65 -10.30 -7.18 -2.93
C LYS A 65 -9.38 -7.43 -4.12
N GLN A 66 -8.36 -6.59 -4.32
CA GLN A 66 -7.35 -6.79 -5.36
C GLN A 66 -6.55 -8.06 -5.11
N LYS A 67 -6.11 -8.28 -3.86
CA LYS A 67 -5.44 -9.52 -3.44
C LYS A 67 -6.32 -10.74 -3.72
N GLU A 68 -7.56 -10.75 -3.24
CA GLU A 68 -8.51 -11.85 -3.46
C GLU A 68 -8.72 -12.11 -4.96
N SER A 69 -8.88 -11.06 -5.77
CA SER A 69 -9.03 -11.18 -7.21
C SER A 69 -7.79 -11.77 -7.88
N LEU A 70 -6.59 -11.40 -7.44
CA LEU A 70 -5.34 -11.96 -7.96
C LEU A 70 -5.25 -13.43 -7.61
N GLU A 71 -5.39 -13.78 -6.32
CA GLU A 71 -5.27 -15.14 -5.80
C GLU A 71 -6.26 -16.11 -6.46
N ASN A 72 -7.51 -15.68 -6.66
CA ASN A 72 -8.55 -16.50 -7.30
C ASN A 72 -8.31 -16.75 -8.80
N THR A 73 -7.40 -16.00 -9.43
CA THR A 73 -7.18 -16.07 -10.89
C THR A 73 -5.77 -16.49 -11.29
N ILE A 74 -4.88 -16.80 -10.33
CA ILE A 74 -3.45 -17.13 -10.57
C ILE A 74 -3.29 -18.18 -11.69
N ASP A 75 -4.09 -19.23 -11.69
CA ASP A 75 -3.95 -20.34 -12.66
C ASP A 75 -4.63 -20.07 -14.01
N LYS A 76 -5.36 -18.96 -14.14
CA LYS A 76 -6.23 -18.68 -15.29
C LYS A 76 -6.13 -17.22 -15.75
N PRO A 77 -4.94 -16.70 -16.10
CA PRO A 77 -4.84 -15.35 -16.64
C PRO A 77 -5.53 -15.25 -18.00
N THR A 78 -6.27 -14.17 -18.18
CA THR A 78 -7.01 -13.88 -19.42
C THR A 78 -6.21 -13.03 -20.40
N SER A 79 -5.08 -12.47 -19.97
CA SER A 79 -4.21 -11.61 -20.78
C SER A 79 -2.75 -11.68 -20.32
N SER A 80 -1.84 -11.24 -21.18
CA SER A 80 -0.41 -11.10 -20.85
C SER A 80 -0.17 -10.09 -19.72
N ALA A 81 -0.95 -9.02 -19.67
CA ALA A 81 -0.90 -8.03 -18.58
C ALA A 81 -1.30 -8.66 -17.24
N GLN A 82 -2.37 -9.46 -17.23
CA GLN A 82 -2.80 -10.16 -16.02
C GLN A 82 -1.76 -11.18 -15.56
N ARG A 83 -1.17 -11.95 -16.49
CA ARG A 83 -0.09 -12.89 -16.15
C ARG A 83 1.11 -12.17 -15.51
N LYS A 84 1.59 -11.07 -16.10
CA LYS A 84 2.69 -10.28 -15.52
C LYS A 84 2.36 -9.73 -14.13
N MET A 85 1.13 -9.28 -13.91
CA MET A 85 0.67 -8.81 -12.59
C MET A 85 0.69 -9.93 -11.55
N GLN A 86 0.29 -11.15 -11.93
CA GLN A 86 0.31 -12.33 -11.07
C GLN A 86 1.73 -12.79 -10.78
N ASP A 87 2.59 -12.89 -11.80
CA ASP A 87 3.99 -13.27 -11.65
C ASP A 87 4.72 -12.27 -10.71
N PHE A 88 4.44 -10.98 -10.84
CA PHE A 88 4.96 -9.94 -9.94
C PHE A 88 4.42 -10.07 -8.51
N TYR A 89 3.15 -10.43 -8.33
CA TYR A 89 2.58 -10.69 -7.02
C TYR A 89 3.25 -11.90 -6.34
N LEU A 90 3.42 -13.00 -7.09
CA LEU A 90 4.03 -14.23 -6.58
C LEU A 90 5.51 -14.04 -6.23
N SER A 91 6.27 -13.27 -7.02
CA SER A 91 7.67 -12.98 -6.68
C SER A 91 7.82 -12.21 -5.36
N CYS A 92 6.81 -11.44 -4.96
CA CYS A 92 6.80 -10.74 -3.68
C CYS A 92 6.44 -11.67 -2.49
N LEU A 93 5.80 -12.82 -2.75
CA LEU A 93 5.44 -13.79 -1.73
C LEU A 93 6.49 -14.88 -1.52
N ASP A 94 7.45 -15.01 -2.45
CA ASP A 94 8.51 -16.01 -2.38
C ASP A 94 9.57 -15.65 -1.32
N THR A 95 9.23 -15.94 -0.06
CA THR A 95 10.13 -15.69 1.08
C THR A 95 11.35 -16.58 1.07
N GLU A 96 11.26 -17.78 0.49
CA GLU A 96 12.40 -18.70 0.38
C GLU A 96 13.48 -18.11 -0.53
N TYR A 97 13.08 -17.58 -1.69
CA TYR A 97 14.00 -16.82 -2.55
C TYR A 97 14.62 -15.64 -1.81
N LEU A 98 13.84 -14.86 -1.06
CA LEU A 98 14.36 -13.69 -0.32
C LEU A 98 15.39 -14.09 0.75
N GLU A 99 15.14 -15.18 1.47
CA GLU A 99 16.05 -15.70 2.50
C GLU A 99 17.34 -16.26 1.91
N ILE A 100 17.24 -17.06 0.83
CA ILE A 100 18.40 -17.63 0.14
C ILE A 100 19.24 -16.53 -0.51
N ASN A 101 18.58 -15.57 -1.14
CA ASN A 101 19.24 -14.49 -1.87
C ASN A 101 19.91 -13.49 -0.93
N ASN A 102 19.50 -13.39 0.34
CA ASN A 102 20.16 -12.62 1.42
C ASN A 102 20.76 -11.26 0.97
N ASN A 103 19.96 -10.45 0.26
CA ASN A 103 20.32 -9.15 -0.32
C ASN A 103 21.37 -9.15 -1.45
N MET A 104 21.78 -10.29 -1.99
CA MET A 104 22.76 -10.39 -3.07
C MET A 104 22.31 -9.65 -4.34
N ASP A 105 21.05 -9.75 -4.73
CA ASP A 105 20.52 -8.97 -5.86
C ASP A 105 20.65 -7.46 -5.64
N MET A 106 20.39 -7.00 -4.41
CA MET A 106 20.55 -5.61 -4.06
C MET A 106 22.02 -5.19 -4.14
N LEU A 107 22.94 -5.99 -3.60
CA LEU A 107 24.38 -5.73 -3.67
C LEU A 107 24.88 -5.72 -5.13
N LEU A 108 24.38 -6.61 -5.97
CA LEU A 108 24.70 -6.64 -7.40
C LEU A 108 24.13 -5.40 -8.12
N ALA A 109 22.91 -4.98 -7.80
CA ALA A 109 22.32 -3.76 -8.34
C ALA A 109 23.11 -2.52 -7.92
N LEU A 110 23.50 -2.43 -6.64
CA LEU A 110 24.35 -1.35 -6.13
C LEU A 110 25.71 -1.33 -6.84
N LYS A 111 26.36 -2.48 -7.02
CA LYS A 111 27.62 -2.56 -7.79
C LYS A 111 27.48 -2.05 -9.23
N LYS A 112 26.32 -2.22 -9.87
CA LYS A 112 26.04 -1.67 -11.21
C LYS A 112 25.84 -0.15 -11.22
N LEU A 113 25.25 0.40 -10.16
CA LEU A 113 25.18 1.85 -9.93
C LEU A 113 26.54 2.45 -9.54
N GLY A 114 27.48 1.58 -9.13
CA GLY A 114 28.90 1.77 -8.91
C GLY A 114 29.31 1.95 -7.45
N PRO A 115 30.51 2.49 -7.16
CA PRO A 115 31.10 2.40 -5.82
C PRO A 115 30.38 3.29 -4.82
N PHE A 116 29.82 2.68 -3.77
CA PHE A 116 29.29 3.40 -2.62
C PHE A 116 30.38 3.51 -1.54
N PRO A 117 30.83 4.73 -1.16
CA PRO A 117 31.93 4.92 -0.19
C PRO A 117 31.70 4.22 1.16
N MET A 118 30.45 4.02 1.56
CA MET A 118 30.08 3.36 2.81
C MET A 118 30.33 1.84 2.80
N MET A 119 30.55 1.22 1.62
CA MET A 119 30.77 -0.24 1.49
C MET A 119 32.24 -0.67 1.64
N GLY A 120 33.15 0.25 1.95
CA GLY A 120 34.50 -0.08 2.42
C GLY A 120 35.53 -0.48 1.36
N GLU A 121 35.15 -0.59 0.08
CA GLU A 121 36.13 -0.63 -1.01
C GLU A 121 36.67 0.79 -1.25
N SER A 122 38.00 0.92 -1.28
CA SER A 122 38.73 2.15 -1.54
C SER A 122 38.02 3.00 -2.60
N TYR A 123 37.61 4.21 -2.22
CA TYR A 123 36.93 5.18 -3.08
C TYR A 123 37.86 5.61 -4.22
N TYR A 124 37.92 4.79 -5.26
CA TYR A 124 38.40 5.15 -6.57
C TYR A 124 37.18 5.11 -7.48
N PRO A 125 36.63 6.27 -7.88
CA PRO A 125 35.43 6.29 -8.68
C PRO A 125 35.70 5.56 -10.01
N THR A 126 34.90 4.54 -10.32
CA THR A 126 34.86 3.94 -11.67
C THR A 126 34.17 4.86 -12.68
N PHE A 127 33.54 5.94 -12.19
CA PHE A 127 32.88 6.96 -13.00
C PHE A 127 33.74 8.20 -13.13
N SER A 128 33.63 8.87 -14.28
CA SER A 128 34.39 10.09 -14.56
C SER A 128 33.77 11.33 -13.89
N SER A 129 32.45 11.29 -13.62
CA SER A 129 31.68 12.41 -13.09
C SER A 129 30.43 11.95 -12.31
N PHE A 130 29.91 12.80 -11.43
CA PHE A 130 28.61 12.61 -10.77
C PHE A 130 27.45 12.47 -11.77
N THR A 131 27.56 13.06 -12.96
CA THR A 131 26.56 12.94 -14.03
C THR A 131 26.40 11.49 -14.48
N ASP A 132 27.50 10.72 -14.52
CA ASP A 132 27.47 9.30 -14.91
C ASP A 132 26.66 8.47 -13.89
N ILE A 133 26.74 8.83 -12.61
CA ILE A 133 25.94 8.19 -11.56
C ILE A 133 24.45 8.53 -11.74
N LEU A 134 24.12 9.80 -12.00
CA LEU A 134 22.74 10.24 -12.17
C LEU A 134 22.08 9.62 -13.41
N ILE A 135 22.82 9.45 -14.51
CA ILE A 135 22.34 8.75 -15.72
C ILE A 135 22.01 7.29 -15.39
N ASN A 136 22.88 6.61 -14.63
CA ASN A 136 22.67 5.21 -14.27
C ASN A 136 21.55 4.99 -13.25
N VAL A 137 21.33 5.94 -12.33
CA VAL A 137 20.26 5.88 -11.32
C VAL A 137 18.90 6.24 -11.92
N ASN A 138 18.87 7.10 -12.93
CA ASN A 138 17.64 7.51 -13.61
C ASN A 138 17.68 7.14 -15.11
N PRO A 139 17.45 5.87 -15.47
CA PRO A 139 17.48 5.42 -16.86
C PRO A 139 16.33 5.96 -17.74
N LEU A 140 15.52 6.90 -17.22
CA LEU A 140 14.40 7.56 -17.91
C LEU A 140 14.74 8.99 -18.39
N THR A 141 16.01 9.41 -18.33
CA THR A 141 16.55 10.58 -19.06
C THR A 141 17.40 10.15 -20.22
#